data_AF-A0A370FCJ6-F1
#
_entry.id   AF-A0A370FCJ6-F1
#
_cell.length_a   1.000
_cell.length_b   1.000
_cell.length_c   1.000
_cell.angle_alpha   90.00
_cell.angle_beta   90.00
_cell.angle_gamma   90.00
#
_symmetry.space_group_name_H-M   'P 1'
#
loop_
_entity.id
_entity.type
_entity.pdbx_description
1 polymer ?
#
loop_
_entity_poly.entity_id
_entity_poly.type
_entity_poly.pdbx_seq_one_letter_code
_entity_poly.pdbx_strand_id
1 'polypeptide(L)'
;MGRLAWLLPAAAVWLVGCQGTDDLSRSGCLPLRVPAAVMLQRETGLYRVGDAEPLVLSDHPRDTRQDAFHRRSLLRTVPPGTRVTIDRLTQRWGFDSGKGRISAFGTLASGEPFEYGWGVGTVIGPAPWEGPGMPNQRTVRCGD
;
A
#
# COMPACT_ATOMS: atom_id res chain seq x y z
N MET A 1 -34.23 55.21 -1.97
CA MET A 1 -34.93 54.12 -2.70
C MET A 1 -33.91 53.42 -3.57
N GLY A 2 -33.76 52.10 -3.43
CA GLY A 2 -32.76 51.31 -4.14
C GLY A 2 -32.47 50.01 -3.40
N ARG A 3 -33.52 49.23 -3.13
CA ARG A 3 -33.41 47.84 -2.66
C ARG A 3 -33.12 46.97 -3.88
N LEU A 4 -31.96 46.34 -3.93
CA LEU A 4 -31.76 45.13 -4.71
C LEU A 4 -31.20 44.08 -3.75
N ALA A 5 -32.06 43.14 -3.44
CA ALA A 5 -31.85 42.01 -2.57
C ALA A 5 -31.92 40.74 -3.45
N TRP A 6 -31.30 39.65 -2.96
CA TRP A 6 -31.42 38.25 -3.41
C TRP A 6 -30.58 37.93 -4.69
N LEU A 7 -29.69 36.93 -4.80
CA LEU A 7 -29.52 35.61 -4.17
C LEU A 7 -28.08 35.05 -4.33
N LEU A 8 -27.62 34.33 -3.31
CA LEU A 8 -26.53 33.31 -3.25
C LEU A 8 -26.71 32.18 -4.30
N PRO A 9 -25.69 31.34 -4.66
CA PRO A 9 -24.78 30.64 -3.72
C PRO A 9 -23.28 30.68 -4.08
N ALA A 10 -22.38 30.72 -3.11
CA ALA A 10 -21.82 29.53 -2.47
C ALA A 10 -21.32 28.43 -3.44
N ALA A 11 -20.51 28.79 -4.44
CA ALA A 11 -19.82 27.82 -5.32
C ALA A 11 -18.31 27.71 -5.02
N ALA A 12 -17.90 27.87 -3.76
CA ALA A 12 -16.50 27.80 -3.33
C ALA A 12 -16.24 26.67 -2.31
N VAL A 13 -17.13 25.69 -2.25
CA VAL A 13 -16.94 24.45 -1.47
C VAL A 13 -17.10 23.30 -2.46
N TRP A 14 -16.36 22.21 -2.30
CA TRP A 14 -16.36 20.97 -3.11
C TRP A 14 -15.25 20.80 -4.18
N LEU A 15 -14.00 21.14 -3.85
CA LEU A 15 -12.82 20.46 -4.42
C LEU A 15 -12.01 19.72 -3.33
N VAL A 16 -12.71 19.22 -2.30
CA VAL A 16 -12.12 18.36 -1.27
C VAL A 16 -12.43 16.92 -1.67
N GLY A 17 -11.66 16.33 -2.59
CA GLY A 17 -11.94 14.95 -3.00
C GLY A 17 -11.06 14.30 -4.06
N CYS A 18 -9.89 14.83 -4.41
CA CYS A 18 -9.09 14.21 -5.48
C CYS A 18 -8.03 13.21 -5.00
N GLN A 19 -7.79 13.08 -3.68
CA GLN A 19 -6.89 12.07 -3.13
C GLN A 19 -7.21 11.75 -1.67
N GLY A 20 -7.00 10.49 -1.27
CA GLY A 20 -7.23 10.03 0.08
C GLY A 20 -6.49 8.72 0.38
N THR A 21 -6.58 8.29 1.63
CA THR A 21 -6.03 7.01 2.10
C THR A 21 -7.03 6.37 3.04
N ASP A 22 -7.48 5.17 2.72
CA ASP A 22 -8.35 4.39 3.57
C ASP A 22 -7.52 3.46 4.43
N ASP A 23 -7.87 3.37 5.71
CA ASP A 23 -7.33 2.35 6.61
C ASP A 23 -8.13 1.07 6.44
N LEU A 24 -7.48 0.05 5.88
CA LEU A 24 -8.07 -1.26 5.64
C LEU A 24 -7.92 -2.20 6.84
N SER A 25 -7.30 -1.76 7.93
CA SER A 25 -6.99 -2.60 9.09
C SER A 25 -8.21 -3.22 9.75
N ARG A 26 -9.37 -2.58 9.60
CA ARG A 26 -10.67 -3.05 10.12
C ARG A 26 -11.60 -3.58 9.04
N SER A 27 -11.20 -3.52 7.78
CA SER A 27 -12.00 -3.97 6.64
C SER A 27 -11.94 -5.50 6.51
N GLY A 28 -13.08 -6.13 6.24
CA GLY A 28 -13.17 -7.57 5.98
C GLY A 28 -12.84 -7.97 4.53
N CYS A 29 -12.34 -7.02 3.72
CA CYS A 29 -12.18 -7.20 2.28
C CYS A 29 -10.85 -7.85 1.89
N LEU A 30 -9.90 -7.97 2.83
CA LEU A 30 -8.61 -8.62 2.64
C LEU A 30 -8.53 -9.91 3.48
N PRO A 31 -7.84 -10.95 3.00
CA PRO A 31 -7.68 -12.20 3.74
C PRO A 31 -6.79 -12.00 4.97
N LEU A 32 -5.84 -11.06 4.89
CA LEU A 32 -5.00 -10.68 6.02
C LEU A 32 -5.75 -9.68 6.89
N ARG A 33 -5.99 -10.05 8.15
CA ARG A 33 -6.48 -9.14 9.20
C ARG A 33 -5.30 -8.68 10.04
N VAL A 34 -5.27 -7.40 10.39
CA VAL A 34 -4.19 -6.81 11.19
C VAL A 34 -4.69 -6.36 12.57
N PRO A 35 -3.84 -6.33 13.61
CA PRO A 35 -2.42 -6.71 13.60
C PRO A 35 -2.23 -8.22 13.40
N ALA A 36 -1.18 -8.61 12.67
CA ALA A 36 -0.84 -10.01 12.42
C ALA A 36 0.67 -10.26 12.51
N ALA A 37 1.04 -11.48 12.93
CA ALA A 37 2.39 -11.99 12.79
C ALA A 37 2.37 -13.13 11.76
N VAL A 38 3.13 -12.98 10.68
CA VAL A 38 3.14 -13.94 9.56
C VAL A 38 4.56 -14.37 9.23
N MET A 39 4.69 -15.54 8.61
CA MET A 39 5.96 -16.04 8.09
C MET A 39 6.05 -15.78 6.60
N LEU A 40 7.17 -15.23 6.15
CA LEU A 40 7.47 -15.17 4.72
C LEU A 40 7.59 -16.60 4.17
N GLN A 41 6.82 -16.90 3.14
CA GLN A 41 6.83 -18.18 2.43
C GLN A 41 7.86 -18.21 1.29
N ARG A 42 8.33 -17.04 0.86
CA ARG A 42 9.32 -16.86 -0.20
C ARG A 42 10.32 -15.76 0.12
N GLU A 43 11.43 -15.77 -0.59
CA GLU A 43 12.47 -14.75 -0.46
C GLU A 43 11.95 -13.38 -0.89
N THR A 44 12.34 -12.35 -0.15
CA THR A 44 12.05 -10.96 -0.48
C THR A 44 13.32 -10.13 -0.38
N GLY A 45 13.33 -8.97 -1.01
CA GLY A 45 14.39 -7.98 -0.84
C GLY A 45 13.88 -6.85 0.04
N LEU A 46 14.76 -6.35 0.91
CA LEU A 46 14.57 -5.11 1.62
C LEU A 46 15.34 -4.01 0.90
N TYR A 47 14.62 -3.00 0.43
CA TYR A 47 15.14 -1.95 -0.42
C TYR A 47 15.03 -0.59 0.25
N ARG A 48 16.02 0.27 0.00
CA ARG A 48 15.92 1.71 0.23
C ARG A 48 15.40 2.38 -1.04
N VAL A 49 14.57 3.43 -0.91
CA VAL A 49 14.07 4.22 -2.03
C VAL A 49 14.33 5.70 -1.75
N GLY A 50 15.34 6.28 -2.41
CA GLY A 50 15.87 7.59 -2.06
C GLY A 50 16.28 7.64 -0.59
N ASP A 51 15.88 8.69 0.12
CA ASP A 51 16.07 8.85 1.57
C ASP A 51 14.76 8.64 2.35
N ALA A 52 13.77 7.99 1.73
CA ALA A 52 12.45 7.81 2.32
C ALA A 52 12.41 6.64 3.32
N GLU A 53 11.73 6.87 4.43
CA GLU A 53 11.27 5.82 5.35
C GLU A 53 9.74 5.65 5.23
N PRO A 54 9.22 4.42 5.40
CA PRO A 54 9.91 3.18 5.78
C PRO A 54 10.69 2.53 4.61
N LEU A 55 11.49 1.49 4.93
CA LEU A 55 12.11 0.65 3.91
C LEU A 55 11.05 -0.08 3.08
N VAL A 56 11.39 -0.49 1.86
CA VAL A 56 10.45 -1.20 0.98
C VAL A 56 10.77 -2.68 0.96
N LEU A 57 9.82 -3.51 1.39
CA LEU A 57 9.84 -4.94 1.14
C LEU A 57 9.27 -5.20 -0.25
N SER A 58 9.90 -6.05 -1.05
CA SER A 58 9.41 -6.45 -2.38
C SER A 58 9.87 -7.85 -2.73
N ASP A 59 9.19 -8.49 -3.68
CA ASP A 59 9.62 -9.80 -4.19
C ASP A 59 11.07 -9.75 -4.71
N HIS A 60 11.80 -10.86 -4.55
CA HIS A 60 13.16 -11.03 -5.04
C HIS A 60 13.31 -12.41 -5.72
N PRO A 61 13.94 -12.48 -6.91
CA PRO A 61 14.41 -11.34 -7.72
C PRO A 61 13.25 -10.52 -8.30
N ARG A 62 13.51 -9.24 -8.62
CA ARG A 62 12.57 -8.34 -9.31
C ARG A 62 13.19 -7.75 -10.58
N ASP A 63 12.38 -7.14 -11.42
CA ASP A 63 12.88 -6.27 -12.49
C ASP A 63 13.51 -5.00 -11.89
N THR A 64 14.79 -4.80 -12.17
CA THR A 64 15.61 -3.69 -11.66
C THR A 64 15.83 -2.56 -12.67
N ARG A 65 15.25 -2.65 -13.89
CA ARG A 65 15.48 -1.66 -14.97
C ARG A 65 15.15 -0.21 -14.58
N GLN A 66 14.19 -0.02 -13.67
CA GLN A 66 13.78 1.30 -13.20
C GLN A 66 14.37 1.70 -11.84
N ASP A 67 15.20 0.85 -11.23
CA ASP A 67 15.66 1.09 -9.86
C ASP A 67 16.50 2.37 -9.78
N ALA A 68 17.33 2.67 -10.78
CA ALA A 68 18.10 3.93 -10.83
C ALA A 68 17.18 5.16 -10.89
N PHE A 69 16.13 5.13 -11.73
CA PHE A 69 15.17 6.22 -11.84
C PHE A 69 14.41 6.45 -10.54
N HIS A 70 14.03 5.37 -9.84
CA HIS A 70 13.34 5.44 -8.55
C HIS A 70 14.29 5.60 -7.36
N ARG A 71 15.60 5.74 -7.58
CA ARG A 71 16.64 5.75 -6.53
C ARG A 71 16.49 4.55 -5.57
N ARG A 72 16.11 3.40 -6.10
CA ARG A 72 15.90 2.16 -5.34
C ARG A 72 17.19 1.35 -5.29
N SER A 73 17.57 0.88 -4.12
CA SER A 73 18.73 0.02 -3.92
C SER A 73 18.42 -1.12 -2.96
N LEU A 74 18.90 -2.33 -3.29
CA LEU A 74 18.79 -3.50 -2.42
C LEU A 74 19.74 -3.32 -1.23
N LEU A 75 19.21 -3.40 -0.01
CA LEU A 75 20.01 -3.42 1.20
C LEU A 75 20.44 -4.84 1.55
N ARG A 76 19.48 -5.77 1.56
CA ARG A 76 19.70 -7.20 1.78
C ARG A 76 18.49 -8.01 1.33
N THR A 77 18.70 -9.31 1.15
CA THR A 77 17.61 -10.28 1.05
C THR A 77 17.08 -10.64 2.43
N VAL A 78 15.80 -11.03 2.47
CA VAL A 78 15.10 -11.52 3.66
C VAL A 78 14.62 -12.93 3.33
N PRO A 79 15.15 -13.96 4.02
CA PRO A 79 14.91 -15.34 3.64
C PRO A 79 13.47 -15.80 3.96
N PRO A 80 12.98 -16.84 3.27
CA PRO A 80 11.78 -17.57 3.70
C PRO A 80 11.89 -18.02 5.16
N GLY A 81 10.76 -18.15 5.85
CA GLY A 81 10.69 -18.49 7.28
C GLY A 81 10.93 -17.29 8.21
N THR A 82 11.24 -16.10 7.68
CA THR A 82 11.35 -14.89 8.50
C THR A 82 9.98 -14.46 9.02
N ARG A 83 9.88 -14.23 10.34
CA ARG A 83 8.71 -13.62 10.97
C ARG A 83 8.67 -12.12 10.68
N VAL A 84 7.51 -11.63 10.25
CA VAL A 84 7.21 -10.19 10.16
C VAL A 84 5.91 -9.88 10.87
N THR A 85 5.81 -8.70 11.47
CA THR A 85 4.53 -8.15 11.93
C THR A 85 3.94 -7.30 10.83
N ILE A 86 2.62 -7.36 10.67
CA ILE A 86 1.86 -6.44 9.82
C ILE A 86 0.92 -5.68 10.74
N ASP A 87 1.14 -4.38 10.84
CA ASP A 87 0.52 -3.52 11.82
C ASP A 87 -0.65 -2.73 11.20
N ARG A 88 -0.54 -2.40 9.90
CA ARG A 88 -1.55 -1.59 9.21
C ARG A 88 -1.64 -1.97 7.73
N LEU A 89 -2.87 -1.95 7.21
CA LEU A 89 -3.16 -2.05 5.78
C LEU A 89 -3.78 -0.74 5.33
N THR A 90 -3.33 -0.17 4.21
CA THR A 90 -3.90 1.08 3.68
C THR A 90 -4.15 0.99 2.19
N GLN A 91 -5.17 1.69 1.70
CA GLN A 91 -5.42 1.90 0.27
C GLN A 91 -5.34 3.38 -0.07
N ARG A 92 -4.35 3.78 -0.88
CA ARG A 92 -4.25 5.15 -1.40
C ARG A 92 -5.10 5.30 -2.65
N TRP A 93 -5.94 6.32 -2.77
CA TRP A 93 -6.77 6.60 -3.96
C TRP A 93 -6.67 8.07 -4.39
N GLY A 94 -6.99 8.36 -5.65
CA GLY A 94 -6.99 9.71 -6.20
C GLY A 94 -6.94 9.78 -7.72
N PHE A 95 -7.16 10.98 -8.27
CA PHE A 95 -7.25 11.26 -9.71
C PHE A 95 -5.97 10.84 -10.46
N ASP A 96 -4.80 11.15 -9.88
CA ASP A 96 -3.49 10.75 -10.43
C ASP A 96 -3.02 9.38 -9.95
N SER A 97 -3.68 8.82 -8.92
CA SER A 97 -3.30 7.52 -8.35
C SER A 97 -3.74 6.36 -9.25
N GLY A 98 -4.66 6.61 -10.20
CA GLY A 98 -5.13 5.73 -11.27
C GLY A 98 -5.87 4.46 -10.85
N LYS A 99 -5.42 3.83 -9.76
CA LYS A 99 -5.74 2.46 -9.34
C LYS A 99 -5.28 2.33 -7.89
N GLY A 100 -6.19 2.40 -6.92
CA GLY A 100 -5.80 2.61 -5.52
C GLY A 100 -4.85 1.53 -4.99
N ARG A 101 -3.60 1.92 -4.67
CA ARG A 101 -2.54 0.99 -4.24
C ARG A 101 -2.82 0.54 -2.81
N ILE A 102 -2.76 -0.77 -2.59
CA ILE A 102 -2.82 -1.37 -1.27
C ILE A 102 -1.39 -1.62 -0.78
N SER A 103 -1.10 -1.10 0.40
CA SER A 103 0.19 -1.24 1.06
C SER A 103 0.00 -1.85 2.44
N ALA A 104 0.88 -2.80 2.77
CA ALA A 104 1.02 -3.36 4.10
C ALA A 104 2.22 -2.72 4.78
N PHE A 105 2.00 -2.19 5.98
CA PHE A 105 3.03 -1.62 6.83
C PHE A 105 3.29 -2.56 8.00
N GLY A 106 4.56 -2.78 8.30
CA GLY A 106 4.95 -3.78 9.26
C GLY A 106 6.37 -3.60 9.75
N THR A 107 6.81 -4.57 10.56
CA THR A 107 8.14 -4.58 11.15
C THR A 107 8.79 -5.95 10.96
N LEU A 108 10.07 -5.94 10.57
CA LEU A 108 10.88 -7.16 10.54
C LEU A 108 11.19 -7.64 11.96
N ALA A 109 11.59 -8.90 12.13
CA ALA A 109 12.05 -9.42 13.42
C ALA A 109 13.23 -8.62 14.03
N SER A 110 14.01 -7.93 13.20
CA SER A 110 15.09 -7.01 13.59
C SER A 110 14.61 -5.65 14.10
N GLY A 111 13.31 -5.34 14.03
CA GLY A 111 12.74 -4.05 14.43
C GLY A 111 12.68 -3.01 13.31
N GLU A 112 13.16 -3.32 12.10
CA GLU A 112 13.12 -2.39 10.97
C GLU A 112 11.70 -2.26 10.39
N PRO A 113 11.16 -1.03 10.29
CA PRO A 113 9.86 -0.81 9.67
C PRO A 113 9.94 -0.97 8.16
N PHE A 114 8.90 -1.55 7.56
CA PHE A 114 8.78 -1.70 6.12
C PHE A 114 7.39 -1.36 5.59
N GLU A 115 7.35 -1.03 4.29
CA GLU A 115 6.16 -1.04 3.45
C GLU A 115 6.28 -2.15 2.38
N TYR A 116 5.23 -2.95 2.21
CA TYR A 116 5.07 -3.86 1.08
C TYR A 116 3.89 -3.40 0.21
N GLY A 117 4.15 -3.14 -1.07
CA GLY A 117 3.09 -2.85 -2.05
C GLY A 117 2.43 -4.15 -2.51
N TRP A 118 1.20 -4.40 -2.04
CA TRP A 118 0.53 -5.70 -2.22
C TRP A 118 -0.34 -5.77 -3.49
N GLY A 119 -0.98 -4.66 -3.86
CA GLY A 119 -1.83 -4.62 -5.04
C GLY A 119 -2.06 -3.21 -5.55
N VAL A 120 -2.49 -3.11 -6.80
CA VAL A 120 -2.81 -1.83 -7.46
C VAL A 120 -4.08 -2.03 -8.28
N GLY A 121 -5.07 -1.19 -8.03
CA GLY A 121 -6.32 -1.20 -8.80
C GLY A 121 -7.25 -2.33 -8.39
N THR A 122 -7.62 -3.18 -9.35
CA THR A 122 -8.61 -4.24 -9.17
C THR A 122 -8.01 -5.62 -8.95
N VAL A 123 -6.68 -5.71 -8.84
CA VAL A 123 -5.96 -6.98 -8.67
C VAL A 123 -4.97 -6.88 -7.51
N ILE A 124 -5.08 -7.85 -6.60
CA ILE A 124 -4.07 -8.17 -5.59
C ILE A 124 -3.41 -9.49 -5.98
N GLY A 125 -2.09 -9.46 -6.15
CA GLY A 125 -1.30 -10.67 -6.29
C GLY A 125 -1.02 -11.31 -4.92
N PRO A 126 -0.59 -12.57 -4.89
CA PRO A 126 -0.25 -13.22 -3.63
C PRO A 126 0.91 -12.50 -2.95
N ALA A 127 0.76 -12.14 -1.67
CA ALA A 127 1.81 -11.57 -0.86
C ALA A 127 2.91 -12.60 -0.55
N PRO A 128 4.11 -12.16 -0.11
CA PRO A 128 5.21 -13.07 0.20
C PRO A 128 4.98 -13.93 1.44
N TRP A 129 4.00 -13.60 2.27
CA TRP A 129 3.54 -14.44 3.39
C TRP A 129 2.38 -15.38 3.02
N GLU A 130 1.86 -15.28 1.80
CA GLU A 130 0.86 -16.20 1.29
C GLU A 130 1.53 -17.39 0.59
N GLY A 131 0.87 -18.56 0.65
CA GLY A 131 1.42 -19.79 0.08
C GLY A 131 1.61 -19.70 -1.44
N PRO A 132 2.58 -20.45 -2.00
CA PRO A 132 2.75 -20.54 -3.44
C PRO A 132 1.49 -21.10 -4.10
N GLY A 133 1.12 -20.55 -5.26
CA GLY A 133 -0.07 -20.98 -6.02
C GLY A 133 -1.39 -20.36 -5.57
N MET A 134 -1.39 -19.45 -4.59
CA MET A 134 -2.57 -18.65 -4.27
C MET A 134 -3.01 -17.81 -5.47
N PRO A 135 -4.30 -17.85 -5.87
CA PRO A 135 -4.78 -17.10 -7.01
C PRO A 135 -4.79 -15.60 -6.71
N ASN A 136 -4.71 -14.80 -7.77
CA ASN A 136 -4.93 -13.37 -7.66
C ASN A 136 -6.34 -13.09 -7.11
N GLN A 137 -6.43 -12.17 -6.16
CA GLN A 137 -7.70 -11.72 -5.61
C GLN A 137 -8.17 -10.48 -6.37
N ARG A 138 -9.48 -10.43 -6.67
CA ARG A 138 -10.09 -9.22 -7.20
C ARG A 138 -10.32 -8.26 -6.04
N THR A 139 -9.65 -7.12 -6.05
CA THR A 139 -10.05 -6.01 -5.19
C THR A 139 -11.28 -5.34 -5.77
N VAL A 140 -12.42 -5.65 -5.17
CA VAL A 140 -13.48 -4.66 -4.97
C VAL A 140 -12.85 -3.52 -4.17
N ARG A 141 -13.26 -2.27 -4.42
CA ARG A 141 -12.86 -1.12 -3.61
C ARG A 141 -13.01 -1.50 -2.14
N CYS A 142 -11.90 -1.53 -1.41
CA CYS A 142 -11.90 -1.94 -0.01
C CYS A 142 -12.32 -0.79 0.91
N GLY A 143 -12.07 0.45 0.46
CA GLY A 143 -12.72 1.65 0.95
C GLY A 143 -13.87 2.05 0.04
N ASP A 144 -15.09 2.02 0.58
CA ASP A 144 -16.28 2.68 0.07
C ASP A 144 -16.69 3.76 1.07
#